data_AF-A0A848IWT7-F1
#
_entry.id   AF-A0A848IWT7-F1
#
_cell.length_a   1.000
_cell.length_b   1.000
_cell.length_c   1.000
_cell.angle_alpha   90.00
_cell.angle_beta   90.00
_cell.angle_gamma   90.00
#
_symmetry.space_group_name_H-M   'P 1'
#
loop_
_entity.id
_entity.type
_entity.pdbx_description
1 polymer ?
#
loop_
_entity_poly.entity_id
_entity_poly.type
_entity_poly.pdbx_seq_one_letter_code
_entity_poly.pdbx_strand_id
1 'polypeptide(L)'
;MNKIIYWFLFLISVLILLVNFGIGLMAMSIIIIPVLGLHIYNGINLDKIKDYKIAVLASSVNFLLFVLIRPDGVHSLNENGLSSFLSLFHINFGYNKNLENFSFFTSIILLFTQLFIEIKLRRMVKRSEIIAH
;
A
#
# COMPACT_ATOMS: atom_id res chain seq x y z
N MET A 1 -6.26 10.57 13.14
CA MET A 1 -6.31 10.95 11.71
C MET A 1 -7.78 11.08 11.35
N ASN A 2 -8.15 11.99 10.46
CA ASN A 2 -9.55 12.05 10.02
C ASN A 2 -9.88 10.75 9.26
N LYS A 3 -10.98 10.08 9.63
CA LYS A 3 -11.44 8.82 9.02
C LYS A 3 -11.61 8.97 7.50
N ILE A 4 -12.05 10.16 7.06
CA ILE A 4 -12.19 10.52 5.64
C ILE A 4 -10.83 10.43 4.91
N ILE A 5 -9.77 10.99 5.48
CA ILE A 5 -8.43 10.99 4.86
C ILE A 5 -7.90 9.56 4.72
N TYR A 6 -8.10 8.72 5.74
CA TYR A 6 -7.69 7.31 5.69
C TYR A 6 -8.37 6.57 4.53
N TRP A 7 -9.71 6.64 4.46
CA TRP A 7 -10.47 5.96 3.41
C TRP A 7 -10.18 6.53 2.02
N PHE A 8 -9.93 7.82 1.91
CA PHE A 8 -9.53 8.45 0.65
C PHE A 8 -8.17 7.93 0.16
N LEU A 9 -7.15 7.88 1.03
CA LEU A 9 -5.84 7.32 0.68
C LEU A 9 -5.95 5.84 0.32
N PHE A 10 -6.75 5.08 1.05
CA PHE A 10 -7.00 3.67 0.75
C PHE A 10 -7.68 3.49 -0.61
N LEU A 11 -8.74 4.26 -0.89
CA LEU A 11 -9.45 4.20 -2.17
C LEU A 11 -8.53 4.51 -3.34
N ILE A 12 -7.74 5.59 -3.26
CA ILE A 12 -6.74 5.92 -4.28
C ILE A 12 -5.77 4.76 -4.46
N SER A 13 -5.29 4.17 -3.36
CA SER A 13 -4.32 3.08 -3.43
C SER A 13 -4.91 1.84 -4.12
N VAL A 14 -6.16 1.49 -3.83
CA VAL A 14 -6.87 0.38 -4.48
C VAL A 14 -7.10 0.66 -5.97
N LEU A 15 -7.50 1.88 -6.33
CA LEU A 15 -7.68 2.26 -7.74
C LEU A 15 -6.36 2.16 -8.52
N ILE A 16 -5.26 2.66 -7.95
CA ILE A 16 -3.91 2.53 -8.53
C ILE A 16 -3.53 1.04 -8.68
N LEU A 17 -3.78 0.23 -7.66
CA LEU A 17 -3.50 -1.20 -7.68
C LEU A 17 -4.28 -1.93 -8.80
N LEU A 18 -5.55 -1.60 -8.99
CA LEU A 18 -6.40 -2.18 -10.03
C LEU A 18 -5.96 -1.77 -11.44
N VAL A 19 -5.65 -0.49 -11.65
CA VAL A 19 -5.19 0.02 -12.95
C VAL A 19 -3.83 -0.57 -13.34
N ASN A 20 -3.00 -0.89 -12.34
CA ASN A 20 -1.63 -1.36 -12.55
C ASN A 20 -1.48 -2.88 -12.37
N PHE A 21 -2.57 -3.65 -12.40
CA PHE A 21 -2.54 -5.09 -12.12
C PHE A 21 -1.72 -5.86 -13.18
N GLY A 22 -0.50 -6.27 -12.82
CA GLY A 22 0.44 -7.02 -13.65
C GLY A 22 0.77 -8.43 -13.13
N ILE A 23 1.70 -9.13 -13.79
CA ILE A 23 2.08 -10.52 -13.47
C ILE A 23 2.73 -10.62 -12.08
N GLY A 24 3.59 -9.67 -11.71
CA GLY A 24 4.25 -9.58 -10.42
C GLY A 24 3.26 -9.28 -9.28
N LEU A 25 2.30 -8.37 -9.50
CA LEU A 25 1.19 -8.20 -8.56
C LEU A 25 0.31 -9.46 -8.45
N MET A 26 0.08 -10.16 -9.55
CA MET A 26 -0.68 -11.42 -9.56
C MET A 26 0.06 -12.51 -8.77
N ALA A 27 1.38 -12.64 -8.92
CA ALA A 27 2.20 -13.55 -8.12
C ALA A 27 2.16 -13.21 -6.61
N MET A 28 2.10 -11.92 -6.28
CA MET A 28 2.05 -11.43 -4.90
C MET A 28 0.63 -11.33 -4.33
N SER A 29 -0.40 -11.65 -5.10
CA SER A 29 -1.82 -11.49 -4.72
C SER A 29 -2.18 -12.26 -3.44
N ILE A 30 -1.56 -13.42 -3.22
CA ILE A 30 -1.73 -14.23 -2.00
C ILE A 30 -1.33 -13.49 -0.73
N ILE A 31 -0.41 -12.52 -0.82
CA ILE A 31 0.01 -11.66 0.29
C ILE A 31 -0.78 -10.35 0.31
N ILE A 32 -1.01 -9.75 -0.86
CA ILE A 32 -1.69 -8.45 -0.99
C ILE A 32 -3.14 -8.53 -0.50
N ILE A 33 -3.87 -9.58 -0.85
CA ILE A 33 -5.29 -9.73 -0.45
C ILE A 33 -5.45 -9.76 1.08
N PRO A 34 -4.67 -10.55 1.84
CA PRO A 34 -4.67 -10.46 3.31
C PRO A 34 -4.33 -9.06 3.84
N VAL A 35 -3.36 -8.37 3.24
CA VAL A 35 -2.98 -7.00 3.65
C VAL A 35 -4.15 -6.03 3.45
N LEU A 36 -4.83 -6.09 2.29
CA LEU A 36 -6.04 -5.31 2.02
C LEU A 36 -7.13 -5.58 3.06
N GLY A 37 -7.37 -6.86 3.38
CA GLY A 37 -8.35 -7.25 4.39
C GLY A 37 -8.03 -6.71 5.79
N LEU A 38 -6.75 -6.74 6.19
CA LEU A 38 -6.32 -6.16 7.46
C LEU A 38 -6.47 -4.63 7.47
N HIS A 39 -6.15 -3.97 6.36
CA HIS A 39 -6.30 -2.53 6.23
C HIS A 39 -7.77 -2.12 6.36
N ILE A 40 -8.68 -2.79 5.65
CA ILE A 40 -10.14 -2.57 5.78
C ILE A 40 -10.59 -2.79 7.23
N TYR A 41 -10.17 -3.88 7.86
CA TYR A 41 -10.53 -4.17 9.25
C TYR A 41 -10.07 -3.07 10.21
N ASN A 42 -8.82 -2.59 10.07
CA ASN A 42 -8.28 -1.50 10.88
C ASN A 42 -9.00 -0.17 10.58
N GLY A 43 -9.37 0.07 9.33
CA GLY A 43 -10.15 1.24 8.90
C GLY A 43 -11.57 1.31 9.48
N ILE A 44 -12.23 0.16 9.59
CA ILE A 44 -13.55 0.06 10.26
C ILE A 44 -13.39 0.37 11.77
N ASN A 45 -12.31 -0.11 12.38
CA ASN A 45 -12.02 0.02 13.81
C ASN A 45 -11.16 1.25 14.18
N LEU A 46 -11.06 2.23 13.28
CA LEU A 46 -10.21 3.42 13.45
C LEU A 46 -10.45 4.17 14.76
N ASP A 47 -11.71 4.22 15.20
CA ASP A 47 -12.14 4.92 16.41
C ASP A 47 -11.50 4.32 17.68
N LYS A 48 -11.19 3.02 17.66
CA LYS A 48 -10.52 2.28 18.77
C LYS A 48 -9.00 2.52 18.83
N ILE A 49 -8.41 3.03 17.75
CA ILE A 49 -6.95 3.27 17.62
C ILE A 49 -6.64 4.74 17.32
N LYS A 50 -7.58 5.64 17.67
CA LYS A 50 -7.49 7.08 17.40
C LYS A 50 -6.25 7.76 17.99
N ASP A 51 -5.69 7.20 19.07
CA ASP A 51 -4.51 7.74 19.74
C ASP A 51 -3.21 7.39 19.00
N TYR A 52 -3.23 6.32 18.18
CA TYR A 52 -2.09 5.87 17.39
C TYR A 52 -2.02 6.52 16.00
N LYS A 53 -2.28 7.83 15.92
CA LYS A 53 -2.43 8.57 14.63
C LYS A 53 -1.24 8.39 13.68
N ILE A 54 -0.02 8.39 14.22
CA ILE A 54 1.22 8.25 13.45
C ILE A 54 1.29 6.87 12.79
N ALA A 55 0.94 5.81 13.52
CA ALA A 55 0.98 4.45 12.98
C ALA A 55 -0.06 4.25 11.86
N VAL A 56 -1.25 4.82 12.01
CA VAL A 56 -2.29 4.79 10.98
C VAL A 56 -1.87 5.58 9.73
N LEU A 57 -1.27 6.76 9.91
CA LEU A 57 -0.76 7.55 8.80
C LEU A 57 0.38 6.82 8.07
N ALA A 58 1.33 6.27 8.83
CA ALA A 58 2.43 5.48 8.29
C ALA A 58 1.92 4.27 7.49
N SER A 59 0.91 3.55 7.99
CA SER A 59 0.24 2.47 7.26
C SER A 59 -0.36 2.96 5.93
N SER A 60 -1.06 4.10 5.94
CA SER A 60 -1.73 4.62 4.73
C SER A 60 -0.72 5.08 3.68
N VAL A 61 0.33 5.80 4.12
CA VAL A 61 1.39 6.30 3.25
C VAL A 61 2.23 5.14 2.71
N ASN A 62 2.58 4.16 3.55
CA ASN A 62 3.37 3.00 3.11
C ASN A 62 2.59 2.17 2.08
N PHE A 63 1.28 2.00 2.26
CA PHE A 63 0.45 1.31 1.27
C PHE A 63 0.38 2.07 -0.06
N LEU A 64 0.23 3.39 0.00
CA LEU A 64 0.26 4.25 -1.19
C LEU A 64 1.61 4.15 -1.92
N LEU A 65 2.73 4.20 -1.20
CA LEU A 65 4.07 4.05 -1.77
C LEU A 65 4.26 2.67 -2.41
N PHE A 66 3.77 1.61 -1.77
CA PHE A 66 3.82 0.26 -2.32
C PHE A 66 3.14 0.18 -3.70
N VAL A 67 1.90 0.70 -3.82
CA VAL A 67 1.16 0.64 -5.08
C VAL A 67 1.74 1.57 -6.16
N LEU A 68 2.48 2.61 -5.76
CA LEU A 68 3.18 3.52 -6.69
C LEU A 68 4.50 2.93 -7.23
N ILE A 69 5.29 2.27 -6.37
CA ILE A 69 6.63 1.75 -6.73
C ILE A 69 6.54 0.43 -7.53
N ARG A 70 5.54 -0.41 -7.22
CA ARG A 70 5.18 -1.67 -7.89
C ARG A 70 6.25 -2.80 -7.88
N PRO A 71 5.83 -4.07 -7.71
CA PRO A 71 6.69 -5.22 -7.98
C PRO A 71 6.84 -5.54 -9.47
N ASP A 72 6.05 -4.91 -10.34
CA ASP A 72 6.16 -5.09 -11.80
C ASP A 72 7.21 -4.19 -12.46
N GLY A 73 7.97 -3.40 -11.69
CA GLY A 73 8.94 -2.46 -12.24
C GLY A 73 8.28 -1.32 -13.03
N VAL A 74 8.98 -0.76 -14.01
CA VAL A 74 8.49 0.35 -14.84
C VAL A 74 7.52 -0.17 -15.92
N HIS A 75 7.68 -1.42 -16.33
CA HIS A 75 6.97 -2.06 -17.45
C HIS A 75 6.00 -3.14 -16.96
N SER A 76 4.79 -2.75 -16.55
CA SER A 76 3.65 -3.68 -16.56
C SER A 76 3.19 -3.93 -18.00
N LEU A 77 2.42 -5.00 -18.23
CA LEU A 77 1.79 -5.33 -19.53
C LEU A 77 0.99 -4.14 -20.14
N ASN A 78 0.59 -3.19 -19.31
CA ASN A 78 0.14 -1.86 -19.69
C ASN A 78 1.18 -0.84 -19.17
N GLU A 79 1.59 0.18 -19.93
CA GLU A 79 2.57 1.20 -19.53
C GLU A 79 2.10 2.16 -18.39
N ASN A 80 1.18 1.72 -17.52
CA ASN A 80 0.51 2.57 -16.54
C ASN A 80 1.14 2.41 -15.15
N GLY A 81 1.50 3.52 -14.48
CA GLY A 81 2.15 3.55 -13.16
C GLY A 81 2.95 4.84 -12.88
N LEU A 82 4.05 4.76 -12.11
CA LEU A 82 4.97 5.89 -11.86
C LEU A 82 5.56 6.45 -13.17
N SER A 83 5.81 5.59 -14.16
CA SER A 83 6.19 6.00 -15.52
C SER A 83 5.13 6.87 -16.18
N SER A 84 3.86 6.49 -16.09
CA SER A 84 2.74 7.31 -16.61
C SER A 84 2.65 8.65 -15.88
N PHE A 85 2.78 8.66 -14.55
CA PHE A 85 2.80 9.92 -13.80
C PHE A 85 4.00 10.82 -14.16
N LEU A 86 5.19 10.23 -14.33
CA LEU A 86 6.40 10.95 -14.73
C LEU A 86 6.38 11.37 -16.22
N SER A 87 5.69 10.61 -17.07
CA SER A 87 5.47 10.95 -18.48
C SER A 87 4.58 12.20 -18.64
N LEU A 88 3.64 12.44 -17.71
CA LEU A 88 2.90 13.70 -17.65
C LEU A 88 3.83 14.91 -17.43
N PHE A 89 4.97 14.69 -16.77
CA PHE A 89 6.03 15.69 -16.57
C PHE A 89 7.15 15.61 -17.63
N HIS A 90 6.94 14.89 -18.74
CA HIS A 90 7.93 14.68 -19.82
C HIS A 90 9.24 14.00 -19.38
N ILE A 91 9.23 13.29 -18.24
CA ILE A 91 10.38 12.53 -17.77
C ILE A 91 10.27 11.09 -18.31
N ASN A 92 10.87 10.85 -19.47
CA ASN A 92 10.93 9.53 -20.09
C ASN A 92 12.06 8.70 -19.48
N PHE A 93 11.74 7.85 -18.50
CA PHE A 93 12.67 6.82 -18.05
C PHE A 93 12.66 5.65 -19.05
N GLY A 94 13.69 5.57 -19.90
CA GLY A 94 13.95 4.38 -20.71
C GLY A 94 14.20 3.15 -19.81
N TYR A 95 14.00 1.95 -20.37
CA TYR A 95 14.24 0.69 -19.65
C TYR A 95 15.65 0.66 -19.04
N ASN A 96 15.71 0.58 -17.71
CA ASN A 96 16.94 0.43 -16.95
C ASN A 96 16.77 -0.71 -15.95
N LYS A 97 17.37 -1.86 -16.28
CA LYS A 97 17.30 -3.10 -15.49
C LYS A 97 17.68 -2.90 -14.02
N ASN A 98 18.60 -1.99 -13.70
CA ASN A 98 19.02 -1.73 -12.33
C ASN A 98 17.93 -0.99 -11.53
N LEU A 99 17.22 -0.06 -12.16
CA LEU A 99 16.09 0.66 -11.53
C LEU A 99 14.87 -0.24 -11.33
N GLU A 100 14.61 -1.17 -12.26
CA GLU A 100 13.51 -2.12 -12.12
C GLU A 100 13.76 -3.11 -10.97
N ASN A 101 14.96 -3.68 -10.89
CA ASN A 101 15.33 -4.54 -9.76
C ASN A 101 15.21 -3.79 -8.43
N PHE A 102 15.71 -2.56 -8.37
CA PHE A 102 15.60 -1.72 -7.18
C PHE A 102 14.14 -1.46 -6.78
N SER A 103 13.28 -1.14 -7.73
CA SER A 103 11.85 -0.90 -7.50
C SER A 103 11.14 -2.17 -7.05
N PHE A 104 11.45 -3.32 -7.67
CA PHE A 104 10.94 -4.62 -7.27
C PHE A 104 11.28 -4.92 -5.81
N PHE A 105 12.55 -4.88 -5.43
CA PHE A 105 12.97 -5.15 -4.05
C PHE A 105 12.38 -4.15 -3.06
N THR A 106 12.30 -2.87 -3.44
CA THR A 106 11.68 -1.83 -2.61
C THR A 106 10.19 -2.11 -2.40
N SER A 107 9.45 -2.51 -3.44
CA SER A 107 8.03 -2.86 -3.31
C SER A 107 7.81 -4.07 -2.41
N ILE A 108 8.71 -5.06 -2.45
CA ILE A 108 8.68 -6.22 -1.56
C ILE A 108 8.86 -5.77 -0.11
N ILE A 109 9.88 -4.94 0.15
CA ILE A 109 10.14 -4.39 1.49
C ILE A 109 8.90 -3.63 1.97
N LEU A 110 8.34 -2.76 1.15
CA LEU A 110 7.14 -1.99 1.49
C LEU A 110 5.94 -2.90 1.79
N LEU A 111 5.74 -4.00 1.05
CA LEU A 111 4.66 -4.95 1.28
C LEU A 111 4.82 -5.67 2.63
N PHE A 112 6.03 -6.13 2.95
CA PHE A 112 6.29 -6.76 4.25
C PHE A 112 6.20 -5.77 5.42
N THR A 113 6.70 -4.55 5.22
CA THR A 113 6.52 -3.46 6.19
C THR A 113 5.03 -3.16 6.39
N GLN A 114 4.24 -3.13 5.31
CA GLN A 114 2.79 -2.94 5.40
C GLN A 114 2.16 -4.03 6.24
N LEU A 115 2.43 -5.30 5.93
CA LEU A 115 1.90 -6.44 6.66
C LEU A 115 2.23 -6.36 8.16
N PHE A 116 3.47 -6.00 8.51
CA PHE A 116 3.88 -5.84 9.90
C PHE A 116 3.11 -4.71 10.61
N ILE A 117 2.97 -3.55 9.96
CA ILE A 117 2.21 -2.42 10.52
C ILE A 117 0.73 -2.82 10.71
N GLU A 118 0.11 -3.48 9.73
CA GLU A 118 -1.28 -3.92 9.80
C GLU A 118 -1.54 -4.90 10.95
N ILE A 119 -0.65 -5.88 11.15
CA ILE A 119 -0.73 -6.82 12.27
C ILE A 119 -0.60 -6.08 13.59
N LYS A 120 0.31 -5.11 13.69
CA LYS A 120 0.52 -4.30 14.90
C LYS A 120 -0.72 -3.46 15.23
N LEU A 121 -1.31 -2.79 14.23
CA LEU A 121 -2.55 -2.02 14.38
C LEU A 121 -3.71 -2.93 14.81
N ARG A 122 -3.85 -4.12 14.21
CA ARG A 122 -4.87 -5.10 14.61
C ARG A 122 -4.73 -5.54 16.07
N ARG A 123 -3.49 -5.76 16.54
CA ARG A 123 -3.22 -6.07 17.96
C ARG A 123 -3.64 -4.91 18.87
N MET A 124 -3.45 -3.66 18.45
CA MET A 124 -3.90 -2.48 19.20
C MET A 124 -5.42 -2.42 19.28
N VAL A 125 -6.13 -2.63 18.16
CA VAL A 125 -7.60 -2.71 18.14
C VAL A 125 -8.11 -3.74 19.15
N LYS A 126 -7.56 -4.96 19.13
CA LYS A 126 -7.95 -6.02 20.07
C LYS A 126 -7.68 -5.66 21.54
N ARG A 127 -6.57 -4.97 21.84
CA ARG A 127 -6.26 -4.54 23.21
C ARG A 127 -7.24 -3.47 23.70
N SER A 128 -7.62 -2.53 22.85
CA SER A 128 -8.62 -1.52 23.18
C SER A 128 -10.00 -2.14 23.47
N GLU A 129 -10.37 -3.23 22.79
CA GLU A 129 -11.62 -3.97 23.06
C GLU A 129 -11.63 -4.62 24.45
N ILE A 130 -10.50 -5.19 24.88
CA ILE A 130 -10.38 -5.83 26.20
C ILE A 130 -10.53 -4.82 27.33
N ILE A 131 -10.01 -3.59 27.17
CA ILE A 131 -10.06 -2.55 28.20
C ILE A 131 -11.48 -1.94 28.34
N ALA A 132 -12.31 -2.05 27.30
CA ALA A 132 -13.66 -1.50 27.27
C ALA A 132 -14.72 -2.42 27.91
N HIS A 133 -14.35 -3.65 28.27
CA HIS A 133 -15.20 -4.65 28.94
C HIS A 133 -14.75 -4.83 30.41
#